data_AF-A0A0T5ZSY8-F1
#
_entry.id   AF-A0A0T5ZSY8-F1
#
_cell.length_a   1.000
_cell.length_b   1.000
_cell.length_c   1.000
_cell.angle_alpha   90.00
_cell.angle_beta   90.00
_cell.angle_gamma   90.00
#
_symmetry.space_group_name_H-M   'P 1'
#
loop_
_entity.id
_entity.type
_entity.pdbx_description
1 polymer ?
#
loop_
_entity_poly.entity_id
_entity_poly.type
_entity_poly.pdbx_seq_one_letter_code
_entity_poly.pdbx_strand_id
1 'polypeptide(L)'
;MEGQDLGQASGTMNSVLMAFNLGVSAHQQTGGNKSVIELANELGETIYSNISRIYGNQFPEEYLRANTEFFLRIALLGYIIPGVCAYDEELKNRLFALIETKITQPQPKQSNPQGGSIITT
;
A
#
# COMPACT_ATOMS: atom_id res chain seq x y z
N MET A 1 -4.99 5.33 -28.71
CA MET A 1 -5.19 6.19 -27.52
C MET A 1 -4.52 5.48 -26.35
N GLU A 2 -3.26 5.80 -26.05
CA GLU A 2 -2.42 5.06 -25.06
C GLU A 2 -1.73 6.02 -24.07
N GLY A 3 -2.36 7.16 -23.76
CA GLY A 3 -1.74 8.24 -22.96
C GLY A 3 -2.30 8.44 -21.56
N GLN A 4 -3.29 7.65 -21.11
CA GLN A 4 -4.00 7.90 -19.85
C GLN A 4 -3.62 6.97 -18.68
N ASP A 5 -2.98 5.83 -18.95
CA ASP A 5 -2.73 4.78 -17.95
C ASP A 5 -1.48 5.06 -17.08
N LEU A 6 -0.42 5.60 -17.68
CA LEU A 6 0.85 5.90 -17.00
C LEU A 6 0.76 7.03 -15.96
N GLY A 7 -0.16 7.99 -16.15
CA GLY A 7 -0.36 9.12 -15.23
C GLY A 7 -1.08 8.73 -13.94
N GLN A 8 -2.06 7.82 -14.02
CA GLN A 8 -2.77 7.29 -12.83
C GLN A 8 -1.90 6.29 -12.07
N ALA A 9 -1.16 5.42 -12.78
CA ALA A 9 -0.19 4.51 -12.16
C ALA A 9 0.87 5.26 -11.34
N SER A 10 1.34 6.42 -11.82
CA SER A 10 2.29 7.27 -11.10
C SER A 10 1.70 7.87 -9.81
N GLY A 11 0.44 8.31 -9.84
CA GLY A 11 -0.26 8.84 -8.66
C GLY A 11 -0.55 7.77 -7.58
N THR A 12 -0.99 6.59 -8.00
CA THR A 12 -1.20 5.45 -7.10
C THR A 12 0.12 4.97 -6.50
N MET A 13 1.18 4.87 -7.31
CA MET A 13 2.49 4.45 -6.83
C MET A 13 3.10 5.44 -5.83
N ASN A 14 2.94 6.74 -6.05
CA ASN A 14 3.32 7.76 -5.06
C ASN A 14 2.55 7.62 -3.74
N SER A 15 1.26 7.32 -3.79
CA SER A 15 0.44 7.13 -2.59
C SER A 15 0.85 5.89 -1.79
N VAL A 16 1.19 4.79 -2.50
CA VAL A 16 1.74 3.57 -1.89
C VAL A 16 3.10 3.85 -1.25
N LEU A 17 4.00 4.57 -1.94
CA LEU A 17 5.31 4.94 -1.39
C LEU A 17 5.18 5.84 -0.15
N MET A 18 4.26 6.81 -0.17
CA MET A 18 3.99 7.66 1.00
C MET A 18 3.50 6.84 2.20
N ALA A 19 2.57 5.90 1.99
CA ALA A 19 2.08 5.02 3.04
C ALA A 19 3.20 4.13 3.61
N PHE A 20 4.03 3.55 2.75
CA PHE A 20 5.17 2.73 3.17
C PHE A 20 6.16 3.54 4.01
N ASN A 21 6.53 4.73 3.54
CA ASN A 21 7.46 5.63 4.23
C ASN A 21 6.91 6.14 5.56
N LEU A 22 5.59 6.31 5.68
CA LEU A 22 4.95 6.62 6.96
C LEU A 22 5.20 5.50 7.99
N GLY A 23 5.07 4.24 7.56
CA GLY A 23 5.42 3.07 8.36
C GLY A 23 6.87 3.00 8.79
N VAL A 24 7.80 3.20 7.84
CA VAL A 24 9.25 3.24 8.11
C VAL A 24 9.58 4.35 9.10
N SER A 25 8.98 5.53 8.93
CA SER A 25 9.18 6.67 9.83
C SER A 25 8.70 6.35 11.24
N ALA A 26 7.54 5.72 11.38
CA ALA A 26 7.03 5.28 12.67
C ALA A 26 7.95 4.23 13.34
N HIS A 27 8.54 3.33 12.55
CA HIS A 27 9.53 2.37 13.06
C HIS A 27 10.74 3.08 13.65
N GLN A 28 11.31 4.03 12.91
CA GLN A 28 12.47 4.82 13.35
C GLN A 28 12.17 5.65 14.61
N GLN A 29 11.00 6.30 14.66
CA GLN A 29 10.60 7.14 15.80
C GLN A 29 10.37 6.34 17.08
N THR A 30 9.85 5.12 16.96
CA THR A 30 9.53 4.25 18.11
C THR A 30 10.64 3.25 18.44
N GLY A 31 11.72 3.23 17.65
CA GLY A 31 12.74 2.20 17.71
C GLY A 31 12.22 0.78 17.45
N GLY A 32 11.08 0.64 16.76
CA GLY A 32 10.44 -0.64 16.49
C GLY A 32 9.78 -1.33 17.70
N ASN A 33 9.64 -0.63 18.84
CA ASN A 33 9.17 -1.23 20.10
C ASN A 33 7.67 -1.05 20.36
N LYS A 34 6.97 -0.31 19.51
CA LYS A 34 5.53 -0.06 19.67
C LYS A 34 4.73 -1.27 19.21
N SER A 35 3.62 -1.57 19.89
CA SER A 35 2.73 -2.64 19.46
C SER A 35 2.16 -2.33 18.07
N VAL A 36 2.15 -3.35 17.20
CA VAL A 36 1.56 -3.24 15.85
C VAL A 36 0.08 -2.84 15.93
N ILE A 37 -0.64 -3.26 16.97
CA ILE A 37 -2.07 -2.91 17.17
C ILE A 37 -2.21 -1.42 17.50
N GLU A 38 -1.40 -0.91 18.43
CA GLU A 38 -1.42 0.52 18.79
C GLU A 38 -1.06 1.39 17.58
N LEU A 39 -0.05 0.97 16.83
CA LEU A 39 0.35 1.66 15.62
C LEU A 39 -0.72 1.60 14.53
N ALA A 40 -1.41 0.47 14.38
CA ALA A 40 -2.48 0.33 13.39
C ALA A 40 -3.61 1.32 13.63
N ASN A 41 -3.95 1.58 14.90
CA ASN A 41 -4.96 2.58 15.26
C ASN A 41 -4.50 4.00 14.89
N GLU A 42 -3.30 4.40 15.31
CA GLU A 42 -2.79 5.76 15.07
C GLU A 42 -2.55 6.06 13.59
N LEU A 43 -1.94 5.12 12.86
CA LEU A 43 -1.72 5.26 11.43
C LEU A 43 -3.04 5.20 10.67
N GLY A 44 -3.98 4.34 11.10
CA GLY A 44 -5.31 4.25 10.52
C GLY A 44 -6.06 5.58 10.60
N GLU A 45 -6.08 6.21 11.78
CA GLU A 45 -6.67 7.55 11.96
C GLU A 45 -5.97 8.62 11.13
N THR A 46 -4.64 8.62 11.11
CA THR A 46 -3.84 9.58 10.35
C THR A 46 -4.11 9.47 8.84
N ILE A 47 -4.11 8.24 8.32
CA ILE A 47 -4.36 7.95 6.90
C ILE A 47 -5.80 8.31 6.54
N TYR A 48 -6.77 7.92 7.36
CA TYR A 48 -8.18 8.26 7.15
C TYR A 48 -8.40 9.77 7.12
N SER A 49 -7.88 10.49 8.11
CA SER A 49 -7.97 11.96 8.18
C SER A 49 -7.41 12.63 6.92
N ASN A 50 -6.25 12.16 6.43
CA ASN A 50 -5.64 12.69 5.21
C ASN A 50 -6.49 12.41 3.96
N ILE A 51 -6.99 11.18 3.81
CA ILE A 51 -7.84 10.78 2.68
C ILE A 51 -9.14 11.56 2.68
N SER A 52 -9.84 11.62 3.83
CA SER A 52 -11.10 12.32 3.97
C SER A 52 -10.95 13.83 3.73
N ARG A 53 -9.83 14.45 4.15
CA ARG A 53 -9.56 15.85 3.87
C ARG A 53 -9.45 16.16 2.37
N ILE A 54 -8.85 15.26 1.59
CA ILE A 54 -8.61 15.48 0.16
C ILE A 54 -9.81 15.05 -0.69
N TYR A 55 -10.44 13.94 -0.32
CA TYR A 55 -11.40 13.21 -1.16
C TYR A 55 -12.80 13.07 -0.56
N GLY A 56 -13.02 13.53 0.68
CA GLY A 56 -14.26 13.28 1.44
C GLY A 56 -15.52 13.87 0.82
N ASN A 57 -15.40 14.90 -0.02
CA ASN A 57 -16.52 15.48 -0.76
C ASN A 57 -16.74 14.85 -2.13
N GLN A 58 -15.84 13.97 -2.57
CA GLN A 58 -15.81 13.41 -3.93
C GLN A 58 -16.25 11.94 -3.95
N PHE A 59 -15.99 11.19 -2.88
CA PHE A 59 -16.23 9.75 -2.82
C PHE A 59 -17.02 9.36 -1.57
N PRO A 60 -17.88 8.32 -1.66
CA PRO A 60 -18.58 7.78 -0.51
C PRO A 60 -17.63 7.25 0.59
N GLU A 61 -18.12 7.28 1.84
CA GLU A 61 -17.40 6.85 3.05
C GLU A 61 -16.76 5.45 2.93
N GLU A 62 -17.47 4.51 2.32
CA GLU A 62 -16.99 3.13 2.11
C GLU A 62 -15.70 3.07 1.26
N TYR A 63 -15.58 3.93 0.25
CA TYR A 63 -14.36 4.03 -0.56
C TYR A 63 -13.22 4.63 0.24
N LEU A 64 -13.49 5.65 1.06
CA LEU A 64 -12.47 6.26 1.92
C LEU A 64 -11.93 5.21 2.89
N ARG A 65 -12.80 4.44 3.54
CA ARG A 65 -12.43 3.36 4.47
C ARG A 65 -11.64 2.24 3.80
N ALA A 66 -12.07 1.77 2.63
CA ALA A 66 -11.36 0.73 1.90
C ALA A 66 -9.94 1.19 1.50
N ASN A 67 -9.80 2.43 1.06
CA ASN A 67 -8.49 3.00 0.74
C ASN A 67 -7.63 3.18 2.01
N THR A 68 -8.21 3.64 3.11
CA THR A 68 -7.51 3.70 4.40
C THR A 68 -6.97 2.35 4.79
N GLU A 69 -7.78 1.29 4.72
CA GLU A 69 -7.34 -0.05 5.09
C GLU A 69 -6.21 -0.54 4.17
N PHE A 70 -6.32 -0.30 2.86
CA PHE A 70 -5.28 -0.62 1.91
C PHE A 70 -3.95 0.07 2.26
N PHE A 71 -3.96 1.40 2.44
CA PHE A 71 -2.75 2.15 2.77
C PHE A 71 -2.22 1.83 4.17
N LEU A 72 -3.09 1.53 5.13
CA LEU A 72 -2.69 1.08 6.46
C LEU A 72 -1.88 -0.21 6.38
N ARG A 73 -2.34 -1.20 5.60
CA ARG A 73 -1.58 -2.45 5.40
C ARG A 73 -0.19 -2.17 4.82
N ILE A 74 -0.08 -1.26 3.85
CA ILE A 74 1.21 -0.85 3.28
C ILE A 74 2.09 -0.16 4.34
N ALA A 75 1.52 0.72 5.15
CA ALA A 75 2.26 1.38 6.22
C ALA A 75 2.74 0.39 7.29
N LEU A 76 1.91 -0.59 7.67
CA LEU A 76 2.33 -1.64 8.62
C LEU A 76 3.45 -2.51 8.05
N LEU A 77 3.46 -2.79 6.74
CA LEU A 77 4.60 -3.44 6.10
C LEU A 77 5.88 -2.60 6.22
N GLY A 78 5.79 -1.29 5.97
CA GLY A 78 6.89 -0.35 6.17
C GLY A 78 7.40 -0.30 7.61
N TYR A 79 6.53 -0.54 8.60
CA TYR A 79 6.91 -0.62 10.01
C TYR A 79 7.61 -1.93 10.37
N ILE A 80 7.11 -3.06 9.86
CA ILE A 80 7.55 -4.40 10.27
C ILE A 80 8.84 -4.82 9.57
N ILE A 81 8.95 -4.57 8.26
CA ILE A 81 10.06 -5.06 7.42
C ILE A 81 11.43 -4.64 7.96
N PRO A 82 11.69 -3.37 8.34
CA PRO A 82 12.99 -2.97 8.87
C PRO A 82 13.39 -3.77 10.11
N GLY A 83 12.44 -4.03 11.02
CA GLY A 83 12.68 -4.82 12.22
C GLY A 83 12.99 -6.28 11.90
N VAL A 84 12.25 -6.89 10.98
CA VAL A 84 12.47 -8.29 10.57
C VAL A 84 13.81 -8.45 9.84
N CYS A 85 14.10 -7.57 8.89
CA CYS A 85 15.32 -7.61 8.09
C CYS A 85 16.59 -7.24 8.88
N ALA A 86 16.46 -6.58 10.04
CA ALA A 86 17.60 -6.28 10.90
C ALA A 86 18.27 -7.54 11.49
N TYR A 87 17.52 -8.64 11.62
CA TYR A 87 18.02 -9.90 12.17
C TYR A 87 18.42 -10.91 11.08
N ASP A 88 17.99 -10.72 9.84
CA ASP A 88 18.23 -11.64 8.72
C ASP A 88 18.46 -10.87 7.41
N GLU A 89 19.73 -10.71 7.09
CA GLU A 89 20.21 -10.06 5.86
C GLU A 89 19.88 -10.88 4.59
N GLU A 90 19.79 -12.21 4.69
CA GLU A 90 19.41 -13.06 3.56
C GLU A 90 17.93 -12.87 3.21
N LEU A 91 17.08 -12.79 4.24
CA LEU A 91 15.66 -12.47 4.08
C LEU A 91 15.46 -11.11 3.42
N LYS A 92 16.24 -10.09 3.82
CA LYS A 92 16.21 -8.77 3.17
C LYS A 92 16.49 -8.88 1.67
N ASN A 93 17.57 -9.55 1.30
CA ASN A 93 17.97 -9.71 -0.10
C ASN A 93 16.93 -10.51 -0.91
N ARG A 94 16.38 -11.57 -0.31
CA ARG A 94 15.32 -12.39 -0.93
C ARG A 94 14.02 -11.61 -1.11
N LEU A 95 13.65 -10.78 -0.14
CA LEU A 95 12.45 -9.94 -0.23
C LEU A 95 12.56 -8.94 -1.39
N PHE A 96 13.69 -8.26 -1.53
CA PHE A 96 13.92 -7.36 -2.67
C PHE A 96 13.90 -8.09 -4.01
N ALA A 97 14.54 -9.25 -4.10
CA ALA A 97 14.50 -10.07 -5.32
C ALA A 97 13.07 -10.52 -5.70
N LEU A 98 12.24 -10.86 -4.72
CA LEU A 98 10.84 -11.23 -4.94
C LEU A 98 10.00 -10.03 -5.43
N ILE A 99 10.25 -8.84 -4.89
CA ILE A 99 9.59 -7.60 -5.32
C ILE A 99 9.97 -7.27 -6.77
N GLU A 100 11.26 -7.29 -7.11
CA GLU A 100 11.73 -7.06 -8.47
C GLU A 100 11.16 -8.08 -9.46
N THR A 101 11.13 -9.36 -9.09
CA THR A 101 10.51 -10.42 -9.89
C THR A 101 9.04 -10.14 -10.14
N LYS A 102 8.29 -9.65 -9.13
CA LYS A 102 6.88 -9.32 -9.28
C LYS A 102 6.65 -8.13 -10.20
N ILE A 103 7.52 -7.12 -10.16
CA ILE A 103 7.45 -5.91 -11.01
C ILE A 103 7.82 -6.23 -12.46
N THR A 104 8.82 -7.09 -12.65
CA THR A 104 9.35 -7.45 -13.98
C THR A 104 8.57 -8.58 -14.66
N GLN A 105 7.75 -9.32 -13.91
CA GLN A 105 6.79 -10.26 -14.51
C GLN A 105 5.80 -9.47 -15.38
N PRO A 106 5.75 -9.72 -16.71
CA PRO A 106 4.71 -9.14 -17.54
C PRO A 106 3.37 -9.56 -16.94
N GLN A 107 2.51 -8.59 -16.63
CA GLN A 107 1.14 -8.92 -16.27
C GLN A 107 0.60 -9.84 -17.36
N PRO A 108 -0.01 -10.99 -17.01
CA PRO A 108 -0.61 -11.84 -18.04
C PRO A 108 -1.55 -10.93 -18.81
N LYS A 109 -1.29 -10.76 -20.11
CA LYS A 109 -2.24 -10.12 -21.01
C LYS A 109 -3.56 -10.82 -20.72
N GLN A 110 -4.54 -10.09 -20.18
CA GLN A 110 -5.92 -10.55 -20.19
C GLN A 110 -6.24 -10.76 -21.66
N SER A 111 -6.05 -11.98 -22.14
CA SER A 111 -6.74 -12.48 -23.32
C SER A 111 -8.21 -12.36 -22.96
N ASN A 112 -8.84 -11.35 -23.54
CA ASN A 112 -10.27 -11.14 -23.51
C ASN A 112 -10.86 -12.03 -24.61
N PRO A 113 -11.43 -13.21 -24.32
CA PRO A 113 -12.54 -13.70 -25.09
C PRO A 113 -13.82 -13.20 -24.40
N GLN A 114 -14.61 -12.47 -25.17
CA GLN A 114 -16.02 -12.15 -24.94
C GLN A 114 -16.73 -13.05 -23.91
N GLY A 115 -17.37 -12.43 -22.92
CA GLY A 115 -18.34 -13.11 -22.05
C GLY A 115 -18.39 -12.49 -20.66
N GLY A 116 -19.36 -11.60 -20.44
CA GLY A 116 -19.48 -10.83 -19.20
C GLY A 116 -19.80 -11.66 -17.96
N SER A 117 -19.54 -11.07 -16.80
CA SER A 117 -20.45 -11.08 -15.66
C SER A 117 -20.10 -9.94 -14.72
N ILE A 118 -21.11 -9.15 -14.39
CA ILE A 118 -21.13 -8.27 -13.23
C ILE A 118 -21.02 -9.18 -12.00
N ILE A 119 -20.23 -8.82 -10.99
CA ILE A 119 -20.32 -9.48 -9.68
C ILE A 119 -21.12 -8.59 -8.74
N THR A 120 -22.36 -8.98 -8.53
CA THR A 120 -23.19 -8.64 -7.37
C THR A 120 -23.15 -9.84 -6.44
N THR A 121 -22.72 -9.66 -5.19
CA THR A 121 -23.35 -10.23 -3.98
C THR A 121 -22.86 -9.43 -2.79
#